data_AF-A0A7J2KVU3-F1
#
_entry.id   AF-A0A7J2KVU3-F1
#
_cell.length_a   1.000
_cell.length_b   1.000
_cell.length_c   1.000
_cell.angle_alpha   90.00
_cell.angle_beta   90.00
_cell.angle_gamma   90.00
#
_symmetry.space_group_name_H-M   'P 1'
#
loop_
_entity.id
_entity.type
_entity.pdbx_description
1 polymer ?
#
loop_
_entity_poly.entity_id
_entity_poly.type
_entity_poly.pdbx_seq_one_letter_code
_entity_poly.pdbx_strand_id
1 'polypeptide(L)'
;MNRAQITIETLIVIGVIMLIFVSVSLPLTFSSSKDLNDVQLFSDAKFVLDSISMKTNSITTDYGSGSLVIHIPGFTSAGTAGGEPLIQRTTKIYLDATGDKIFADVSAVRRNSNGTVIQNETKVISKELLGSGWVLGNSSGNAVIVENRGTFYAFNISWKNITFSRE
;
A
#
# COMPACT_ATOMS: atom_id res chain seq x y z
N MET A 1 -56.78 28.60 2.46
CA MET A 1 -55.97 28.20 1.29
C MET A 1 -54.48 28.50 1.45
N ASN A 2 -54.07 29.67 1.96
CA ASN A 2 -52.64 30.05 2.04
C ASN A 2 -51.72 29.10 2.84
N ARG A 3 -52.21 28.42 3.89
CA ARG A 3 -51.38 27.51 4.69
C ARG A 3 -50.97 26.25 3.94
N ALA A 4 -51.86 25.67 3.13
CA ALA A 4 -51.56 24.45 2.36
C ALA A 4 -50.57 24.73 1.21
N GLN A 5 -50.64 25.92 0.62
CA GLN A 5 -49.71 26.36 -0.43
C GLN A 5 -48.29 26.57 0.12
N ILE A 6 -48.16 27.18 1.29
CA ILE A 6 -46.86 27.33 1.99
C ILE A 6 -46.26 25.97 2.35
N THR A 7 -47.08 25.00 2.80
CA THR A 7 -46.60 23.65 3.11
C THR A 7 -46.07 22.91 1.87
N ILE A 8 -46.74 23.05 0.73
CA ILE A 8 -46.32 22.41 -0.54
C ILE A 8 -45.03 23.05 -1.07
N GLU A 9 -44.91 24.38 -1.08
CA GLU A 9 -43.67 25.06 -1.50
C GLU A 9 -42.49 24.66 -0.62
N THR A 10 -42.70 24.59 0.70
CA THR A 10 -41.65 24.17 1.64
C THR A 10 -41.20 22.74 1.38
N LEU A 11 -42.13 21.84 1.06
CA LEU A 11 -41.82 20.44 0.75
C LEU A 11 -41.01 20.31 -0.55
N ILE A 12 -41.33 21.12 -1.56
CA ILE A 12 -40.60 21.18 -2.83
C ILE A 12 -39.19 21.72 -2.60
N VAL A 13 -39.03 22.82 -1.85
CA VAL A 13 -37.72 23.41 -1.56
C VAL A 13 -36.83 22.44 -0.78
N ILE A 14 -37.37 21.76 0.24
CA ILE A 14 -36.63 20.73 1.00
C ILE A 14 -36.25 19.54 0.08
N GLY A 15 -37.18 19.11 -0.79
CA GLY A 15 -36.92 18.03 -1.74
C GLY A 15 -35.80 18.36 -2.74
N VAL A 16 -35.79 19.59 -3.28
CA VAL A 16 -34.73 20.07 -4.18
C VAL A 16 -33.39 20.17 -3.45
N ILE A 17 -33.38 20.70 -2.23
CA ILE A 17 -32.17 20.78 -1.40
C ILE A 17 -31.60 19.39 -1.11
N MET A 18 -32.45 18.43 -0.72
CA MET A 18 -32.02 17.04 -0.52
C MET A 18 -31.44 16.41 -1.79
N LEU A 19 -32.06 16.63 -2.95
CA LEU A 19 -31.57 16.15 -4.24
C LEU A 19 -30.17 16.71 -4.56
N ILE A 20 -29.95 18.01 -4.32
CA ILE A 20 -28.64 18.64 -4.50
C ILE A 20 -27.60 18.01 -3.55
N PHE A 21 -27.94 17.86 -2.26
CA PHE A 21 -27.04 17.26 -1.28
C PHE A 21 -26.66 15.83 -1.65
N VAL A 22 -27.62 14.99 -2.03
CA VAL A 22 -27.36 13.60 -2.45
C VAL A 22 -26.51 13.55 -3.71
N SER A 23 -26.76 14.44 -4.68
CA SER A 23 -26.02 14.50 -5.94
C SER A 23 -24.55 14.88 -5.78
N VAL A 24 -24.21 15.70 -4.77
CA VAL A 24 -22.84 16.14 -4.52
C VAL A 24 -22.12 15.25 -3.50
N SER A 25 -22.81 14.79 -2.45
CA SER A 25 -22.22 14.01 -1.37
C SER A 25 -21.83 12.59 -1.79
N LEU A 26 -22.69 11.88 -2.55
CA LEU A 26 -22.40 10.51 -2.96
C LEU A 26 -21.12 10.39 -3.79
N PRO A 27 -20.90 11.19 -4.86
CA PRO A 27 -19.64 11.14 -5.61
C PRO A 27 -18.41 11.44 -4.76
N LEU A 28 -18.49 12.41 -3.85
CA LEU A 28 -17.38 12.78 -2.96
C LEU A 28 -17.04 11.66 -1.97
N THR A 29 -18.03 10.96 -1.42
CA THR A 29 -17.80 9.81 -0.54
C THR A 29 -17.13 8.66 -1.30
N PHE A 30 -17.52 8.40 -2.55
CA PHE A 30 -16.91 7.36 -3.36
C PHE A 30 -15.48 7.71 -3.83
N SER A 31 -15.18 8.98 -4.10
CA SER A 31 -13.81 9.40 -4.43
C SER A 31 -12.90 9.29 -3.19
N SER A 32 -13.37 9.79 -2.04
CA SER A 32 -12.61 9.74 -0.78
C SER A 32 -12.28 8.30 -0.35
N SER A 33 -13.18 7.34 -0.58
CA SER A 33 -12.94 5.93 -0.24
C SER A 33 -11.82 5.29 -1.08
N LYS A 34 -11.63 5.72 -2.34
CA LYS A 34 -10.51 5.25 -3.17
C LYS A 34 -9.19 5.80 -2.64
N ASP A 35 -9.17 7.10 -2.34
CA ASP A 35 -7.98 7.76 -1.79
C ASP A 35 -7.58 7.16 -0.44
N LEU A 36 -8.55 6.85 0.43
CA LEU A 36 -8.29 6.23 1.74
C LEU A 36 -7.63 4.84 1.61
N ASN A 37 -8.11 3.99 0.70
CA ASN A 37 -7.55 2.66 0.50
C ASN A 37 -6.12 2.69 -0.09
N ASP A 38 -5.80 3.72 -0.87
CA ASP A 38 -4.47 3.90 -1.45
C ASP A 38 -3.50 4.53 -0.44
N VAL A 39 -4.00 5.42 0.42
CA VAL A 39 -3.27 5.96 1.57
C VAL A 39 -2.96 4.87 2.59
N GLN A 40 -3.90 3.98 2.87
CA GLN A 40 -3.70 2.88 3.82
C GLN A 40 -2.58 1.93 3.35
N LEU A 41 -2.65 1.44 2.10
CA LEU A 41 -1.61 0.56 1.55
C LEU A 41 -0.21 1.20 1.62
N PHE A 42 -0.14 2.49 1.27
CA PHE A 42 1.10 3.25 1.34
C PHE A 42 1.60 3.42 2.78
N SER A 43 0.70 3.71 3.72
CA SER A 43 1.02 3.82 5.15
C SER A 43 1.54 2.51 5.72
N ASP A 44 0.91 1.39 5.37
CA ASP A 44 1.34 0.06 5.79
C ASP A 44 2.73 -0.27 5.24
N ALA A 45 2.96 -0.03 3.94
CA ALA A 45 4.29 -0.22 3.34
C ALA A 45 5.35 0.67 3.98
N LYS A 46 5.01 1.92 4.31
CA LYS A 46 5.90 2.83 5.05
C LYS A 46 6.23 2.27 6.43
N PHE A 47 5.23 1.75 7.15
CA PHE A 47 5.44 1.12 8.46
C PHE A 47 6.36 -0.10 8.36
N VAL A 48 6.24 -0.91 7.31
CA VAL A 48 7.17 -2.01 7.04
C VAL A 48 8.59 -1.50 6.90
N LEU A 49 8.78 -0.49 6.05
CA LEU A 49 10.10 0.09 5.79
C LEU A 49 10.71 0.72 7.05
N ASP A 50 9.91 1.45 7.83
CA ASP A 50 10.33 2.04 9.10
C ASP A 50 10.74 0.96 10.12
N SER A 51 9.99 -0.14 10.20
CA SER A 51 10.29 -1.24 11.12
C SER A 51 11.58 -1.96 10.76
N ILE A 52 11.79 -2.25 9.47
CA ILE A 52 13.03 -2.87 8.99
C ILE A 52 14.19 -1.91 9.23
N SER A 53 14.09 -0.65 8.79
CA SER A 53 15.14 0.36 8.97
C SER A 53 15.48 0.58 10.45
N MET A 54 14.49 0.70 11.33
CA MET A 54 14.71 0.85 12.77
C MET A 54 15.44 -0.37 13.35
N LYS A 55 15.03 -1.59 12.98
CA LYS A 55 15.68 -2.81 13.45
C LYS A 55 17.12 -2.92 12.94
N THR A 56 17.33 -2.70 11.65
CA THR A 56 18.64 -2.64 11.00
C THR A 56 19.55 -1.61 11.68
N ASN A 57 19.06 -0.40 11.91
CA ASN A 57 19.84 0.70 12.48
C ASN A 57 20.12 0.54 13.99
N SER A 58 19.39 -0.33 14.68
CA SER A 58 19.68 -0.72 16.06
C SER A 58 20.85 -1.70 16.18
N ILE A 59 21.25 -2.34 15.09
CA ILE A 59 22.40 -3.23 15.03
C ILE A 59 23.60 -2.38 14.59
N THR A 60 24.45 -2.00 15.54
CA THR A 60 25.58 -1.09 15.30
C THR A 60 26.95 -1.77 15.34
N THR A 61 26.98 -3.08 15.61
CA THR A 61 28.21 -3.88 15.77
C THR A 61 28.07 -5.22 15.07
N ASP A 62 29.21 -5.81 14.69
CA ASP A 62 29.31 -7.07 13.94
C ASP A 62 28.66 -8.28 14.64
N TYR A 63 28.47 -8.21 15.96
CA TYR A 63 27.82 -9.26 16.77
C TYR A 63 26.33 -9.01 17.00
N GLY A 64 25.84 -7.83 16.63
CA GLY A 64 24.44 -7.49 16.82
C GLY A 64 23.56 -8.28 15.86
N SER A 65 22.45 -8.79 16.39
CA SER A 65 21.44 -9.49 15.62
C SER A 65 20.06 -9.24 16.19
N GLY A 66 19.05 -9.52 15.38
CA GLY A 66 17.69 -9.58 15.84
C GLY A 66 16.75 -10.07 14.76
N SER A 67 15.54 -10.40 15.21
CA SER A 67 14.46 -10.83 14.33
C SER A 67 13.33 -9.81 14.32
N LEU A 68 12.59 -9.76 13.22
CA LEU A 68 11.39 -8.96 13.03
C LEU A 68 10.41 -9.78 12.20
N VAL A 69 9.19 -9.99 12.70
CA VAL A 69 8.10 -10.55 11.90
C VAL A 69 7.14 -9.42 11.57
N ILE A 70 6.86 -9.21 10.29
CA ILE A 70 6.02 -8.10 9.86
C ILE A 70 5.16 -8.47 8.64
N HIS A 71 3.93 -7.96 8.62
CA HIS A 71 3.02 -8.12 7.51
C HIS A 71 3.37 -7.15 6.37
N ILE A 72 3.71 -7.69 5.21
CA ILE A 72 3.91 -6.90 3.99
C ILE A 72 2.60 -6.84 3.24
N PRO A 73 2.04 -5.65 2.98
CA PRO A 73 0.73 -5.55 2.37
C PRO A 73 0.80 -5.86 0.88
N GLY A 74 -0.24 -6.47 0.36
CA GLY A 74 -0.40 -6.80 -1.05
C GLY A 74 -1.84 -7.24 -1.28
N PHE A 75 -2.34 -7.11 -2.50
CA PHE A 75 -3.69 -7.56 -2.81
C PHE A 75 -3.85 -7.88 -4.28
N THR A 76 -4.42 -9.04 -4.57
CA THR A 76 -4.78 -9.43 -5.93
C THR A 76 -6.24 -9.85 -5.93
N SER A 77 -7.07 -9.23 -6.76
CA SER A 77 -8.48 -9.59 -6.88
C SER A 77 -8.65 -10.99 -7.47
N ALA A 78 -9.70 -11.71 -7.04
CA ALA A 78 -10.03 -13.02 -7.61
C ALA A 78 -10.50 -12.97 -9.08
N GLY A 79 -11.06 -11.85 -9.54
CA GLY A 79 -11.50 -11.69 -10.92
C GLY A 79 -10.33 -11.42 -11.87
N THR A 80 -10.42 -11.95 -13.09
CA THR A 80 -9.40 -11.79 -14.14
C THR A 80 -9.98 -11.09 -15.38
N ALA A 81 -9.12 -10.43 -16.13
CA ALA A 81 -9.40 -9.83 -17.43
C ALA A 81 -8.21 -10.06 -18.36
N GLY A 82 -8.43 -10.81 -19.43
CA GLY A 82 -7.34 -11.21 -20.34
C GLY A 82 -6.30 -12.14 -19.69
N GLY A 83 -6.69 -12.91 -18.67
CA GLY A 83 -5.79 -13.81 -17.92
C GLY A 83 -5.06 -13.16 -16.74
N GLU A 84 -5.09 -11.83 -16.63
CA GLU A 84 -4.46 -11.07 -15.55
C GLU A 84 -5.50 -10.63 -14.50
N PRO A 85 -5.12 -10.41 -13.23
CA PRO A 85 -6.04 -9.91 -12.21
C PRO A 85 -6.61 -8.52 -12.56
N LEU A 86 -7.90 -8.32 -12.26
CA LEU A 86 -8.60 -7.04 -12.44
C LEU A 86 -8.00 -5.91 -11.60
N ILE A 87 -7.63 -6.22 -10.35
CA ILE A 87 -6.96 -5.31 -9.43
C ILE A 87 -5.74 -6.05 -8.87
N GLN A 88 -4.58 -5.42 -8.99
CA GLN A 88 -3.33 -5.93 -8.46
C GLN A 88 -2.60 -4.81 -7.73
N ARG A 89 -2.36 -5.01 -6.44
CA ARG A 89 -1.60 -4.14 -5.56
C ARG A 89 -0.37 -4.92 -5.10
N THR A 90 0.80 -4.47 -5.51
CA THR A 90 2.06 -5.17 -5.23
C THR A 90 2.99 -4.26 -4.44
N THR A 91 3.50 -4.77 -3.33
CA THR A 91 4.58 -4.13 -2.57
C THR A 91 5.89 -4.84 -2.88
N LYS A 92 6.90 -4.07 -3.26
CA LYS A 92 8.24 -4.57 -3.56
C LYS A 92 9.24 -3.95 -2.59
N ILE A 93 10.05 -4.76 -1.92
CA ILE A 93 11.08 -4.27 -0.99
C ILE A 93 12.46 -4.70 -1.48
N TYR A 94 13.39 -3.75 -1.56
CA TYR A 94 14.74 -3.97 -2.06
C TYR A 94 15.74 -2.96 -1.47
N LEU A 95 17.03 -3.24 -1.60
CA LEU A 95 18.11 -2.29 -1.28
C LEU A 95 18.63 -1.63 -2.56
N ASP A 96 19.20 -0.44 -2.43
CA ASP A 96 20.04 0.10 -3.51
C ASP A 96 21.29 -0.75 -3.74
N ALA A 97 21.99 -0.45 -4.83
CA ALA A 97 23.20 -1.17 -5.23
C ALA A 97 24.34 -1.07 -4.20
N THR A 98 24.37 -0.01 -3.39
CA THR A 98 25.38 0.20 -2.35
C THR A 98 24.99 -0.40 -1.00
N GLY A 99 23.71 -0.71 -0.79
CA GLY A 99 23.19 -1.19 0.49
C GLY A 99 23.12 -0.10 1.55
N ASP A 100 22.94 1.16 1.14
CA ASP A 100 22.83 2.31 2.04
C ASP A 100 21.37 2.68 2.29
N LYS A 101 20.48 2.28 1.37
CA LYS A 101 19.06 2.62 1.42
C LYS A 101 18.20 1.40 1.15
N ILE A 102 17.10 1.31 1.89
CA ILE A 102 16.02 0.37 1.64
C ILE A 102 14.84 1.08 1.01
N PHE A 103 14.22 0.42 0.03
CA PHE A 103 13.12 0.94 -0.76
C PHE A 103 11.89 0.05 -0.62
N ALA A 104 10.72 0.68 -0.67
CA ALA A 104 9.45 0.02 -0.87
C ALA A 104 8.73 0.67 -2.07
N ASP A 105 8.52 -0.09 -3.14
CA ASP A 105 7.64 0.31 -4.23
C ASP A 105 6.25 -0.26 -3.98
N VAL A 106 5.26 0.61 -3.91
CA VAL A 106 3.85 0.24 -3.84
C VAL A 106 3.22 0.53 -5.18
N SER A 107 2.85 -0.51 -5.91
CA SER A 107 2.21 -0.41 -7.21
C SER A 107 0.74 -0.82 -7.13
N ALA A 108 -0.13 -0.08 -7.81
CA ALA A 108 -1.55 -0.35 -7.95
C ALA A 108 -1.92 -0.34 -9.44
N VAL A 109 -2.33 -1.51 -9.94
CA VAL A 109 -2.76 -1.73 -11.31
C VAL A 109 -4.24 -2.11 -11.30
N ARG A 110 -5.02 -1.42 -12.12
CA ARG A 110 -6.43 -1.75 -12.36
C ARG A 110 -6.67 -1.94 -13.85
N ARG A 111 -7.42 -2.98 -14.20
CA ARG A 111 -7.77 -3.35 -15.57
C ARG A 111 -9.28 -3.33 -15.77
N ASN A 112 -9.71 -3.01 -16.98
CA ASN A 112 -11.07 -3.24 -17.45
C ASN A 112 -11.31 -4.73 -17.75
N SER A 113 -12.56 -5.13 -17.95
CA SER A 113 -12.96 -6.51 -18.27
C SER A 113 -12.32 -7.06 -19.55
N ASN A 114 -11.92 -6.19 -20.47
CA ASN A 114 -11.20 -6.54 -21.70
C ASN A 114 -9.67 -6.65 -21.53
N GLY A 115 -9.15 -6.45 -20.31
CA GLY A 115 -7.72 -6.52 -19.99
C GLY A 115 -6.95 -5.19 -20.15
N THR A 116 -7.58 -4.12 -20.67
CA THR A 116 -6.93 -2.82 -20.81
C THR A 116 -6.63 -2.20 -19.44
N VAL A 117 -5.40 -1.75 -19.22
CA VAL A 117 -4.99 -1.04 -18.00
C VAL A 117 -5.66 0.34 -17.97
N ILE A 118 -6.42 0.62 -16.92
CA ILE A 118 -7.11 1.89 -16.70
C ILE A 118 -6.48 2.73 -15.58
N GLN A 119 -5.68 2.10 -14.72
CA GLN A 119 -4.91 2.78 -13.68
C GLN A 119 -3.62 2.00 -13.48
N ASN A 120 -2.50 2.72 -13.42
CA ASN A 120 -1.19 2.18 -13.08
C ASN A 120 -0.41 3.24 -12.34
N GLU A 121 -0.40 3.13 -11.02
CA GLU A 121 0.29 4.05 -10.14
C GLU A 121 1.36 3.30 -9.36
N THR A 122 2.53 3.91 -9.23
CA THR A 122 3.60 3.40 -8.37
C THR A 122 4.09 4.54 -7.48
N LYS A 123 4.16 4.25 -6.18
CA LYS A 123 4.74 5.16 -5.19
C LYS A 123 5.97 4.50 -4.60
N VAL A 124 7.06 5.25 -4.55
CA VAL A 124 8.35 4.78 -4.03
C VAL A 124 8.60 5.44 -2.68
N ILE A 125 8.98 4.63 -1.70
CA ILE A 125 9.38 5.07 -0.36
C ILE A 125 10.81 4.61 -0.16
N SER A 126 11.65 5.44 0.46
CA SER A 126 13.02 5.06 0.81
C SER A 126 13.37 5.43 2.24
N LYS A 127 14.27 4.67 2.84
CA LYS A 127 14.85 4.91 4.17
C LYS A 127 16.34 4.63 4.15
N GLU A 128 17.09 5.45 4.86
CA GLU A 128 18.53 5.29 5.02
C GLU A 128 18.84 4.24 6.09
N LEU A 129 19.87 3.45 5.83
CA LEU A 129 20.42 2.47 6.73
C LEU A 129 21.71 3.00 7.35
N LEU A 130 22.00 2.57 8.57
CA LEU A 130 23.21 2.95 9.27
C LEU A 130 24.40 2.20 8.66
N GLY A 131 25.33 2.95 8.08
CA GLY A 131 26.50 2.39 7.39
C GLY A 131 26.17 1.94 5.96
N SER A 132 27.15 1.29 5.32
CA SER A 132 27.07 0.87 3.92
C SER A 132 27.32 -0.61 3.72
N GLY A 133 26.83 -1.15 2.60
CA GLY A 133 27.01 -2.55 2.22
C GLY A 133 26.03 -3.50 2.89
N TRP A 134 24.83 -3.04 3.26
CA TRP A 134 23.76 -3.95 3.66
C TRP A 134 23.35 -4.84 2.48
N VAL A 135 23.04 -6.08 2.78
CA VAL A 135 22.56 -7.06 1.79
C VAL A 135 21.18 -7.55 2.20
N LEU A 136 20.27 -7.63 1.23
CA LEU A 136 18.95 -8.22 1.41
C LEU A 136 18.92 -9.54 0.65
N GLY A 137 18.70 -10.64 1.37
CA GLY A 137 18.72 -11.97 0.79
C GLY A 137 17.68 -12.92 1.34
N ASN A 138 17.48 -14.02 0.64
CA ASN A 138 16.71 -15.17 1.10
C ASN A 138 17.59 -16.43 1.03
N SER A 139 16.98 -17.62 1.18
CA SER A 139 17.67 -18.91 1.06
C SER A 139 18.41 -19.14 -0.27
N SER A 140 18.14 -18.33 -1.30
CA SER A 140 18.72 -18.44 -2.64
C SER A 140 19.73 -17.32 -2.97
N GLY A 141 20.03 -16.41 -2.05
CA GLY A 141 20.98 -15.30 -2.23
C GLY A 141 20.31 -13.92 -2.21
N ASN A 142 20.93 -12.92 -2.86
CA ASN A 142 20.40 -11.56 -2.92
C ASN A 142 19.04 -11.54 -3.58
N ALA A 143 18.04 -11.03 -2.87
CA ALA A 143 16.65 -11.18 -3.27
C ALA A 143 15.88 -9.89 -3.04
N VAL A 144 14.90 -9.71 -3.91
CA VAL A 144 13.89 -8.66 -3.80
C VAL A 144 12.61 -9.30 -3.32
N ILE A 145 11.96 -8.68 -2.36
CA ILE A 145 10.63 -9.11 -1.92
C ILE A 145 9.61 -8.55 -2.91
N VAL A 146 8.72 -9.39 -3.42
CA VAL A 146 7.58 -8.99 -4.25
C VAL A 146 6.34 -9.66 -3.67
N GLU A 147 5.46 -8.87 -3.05
CA GLU A 147 4.27 -9.36 -2.37
C GLU A 147 3.00 -8.76 -3.00
N ASN A 148 2.08 -9.64 -3.42
CA ASN A 148 0.88 -9.30 -4.18
C ASN A 148 -0.43 -9.83 -3.55
N ARG A 149 -0.36 -10.52 -2.41
CA ARG A 149 -1.48 -11.12 -1.68
C ARG A 149 -1.57 -10.66 -0.23
N GLY A 150 -0.50 -10.09 0.31
CA GLY A 150 -0.41 -9.72 1.72
C GLY A 150 -0.03 -10.94 2.55
N THR A 151 1.15 -10.94 3.15
CA THR A 151 1.66 -12.08 3.92
C THR A 151 2.68 -11.60 4.97
N PHE A 152 2.84 -12.39 6.03
CA PHE A 152 3.86 -12.18 7.03
C PHE A 152 5.23 -12.65 6.53
N TYR A 153 6.24 -11.83 6.79
CA TYR A 153 7.62 -12.15 6.52
C TYR A 153 8.40 -12.11 7.82
N ALA A 154 9.18 -13.15 8.06
CA ALA A 154 10.18 -13.17 9.11
C ALA A 154 11.51 -12.67 8.55
N PHE A 155 12.04 -11.62 9.17
CA PHE A 155 13.33 -11.04 8.88
C PHE A 155 14.31 -11.41 9.99
N ASN A 156 15.44 -12.01 9.62
CA ASN A 156 16.57 -12.19 10.50
C ASN A 156 17.68 -11.24 10.05
N ILE A 157 17.96 -10.27 10.91
CA ILE A 157 18.89 -9.19 10.63
C ILE A 157 20.11 -9.39 11.51
N SER A 158 21.27 -9.50 10.88
CA SER A 158 22.58 -9.39 11.51
C SER A 158 23.33 -8.24 10.85
N TRP A 159 24.48 -7.86 11.40
CA TRP A 159 25.24 -6.74 10.85
C TRP A 159 25.47 -6.87 9.34
N LYS A 160 25.02 -5.85 8.60
CA LYS A 160 25.08 -5.77 7.13
C LYS A 160 24.37 -6.88 6.38
N ASN A 161 23.56 -7.70 7.03
CA ASN A 161 22.86 -8.82 6.40
C ASN A 161 21.41 -8.91 6.88
N ILE A 162 20.48 -8.73 5.96
CA ILE A 162 19.05 -8.86 6.15
C ILE A 162 18.61 -10.09 5.39
N THR A 163 18.28 -11.16 6.11
CA THR A 163 17.68 -12.35 5.52
C THR A 163 16.19 -12.38 5.78
N PHE A 164 15.40 -12.87 4.81
CA PHE A 164 13.96 -12.98 4.97
C PHE A 164 13.42 -14.35 4.52
N SER A 165 12.33 -14.77 5.15
CA SER A 165 11.52 -15.91 4.76
C SER A 165 10.04 -15.55 4.83
N ARG A 166 9.28 -16.02 3.83
CA ARG A 166 7.82 -15.92 3.83
C ARG A 166 7.25 -16.95 4.81
N GLU A 167 6.29 -16.54 5.65
CA GLU A 167 5.53 -17.44 6.53
C GLU A 167 4.22 -17.94 5.88
#